data_AF-A0A7Y9U4X0-F1
#
_entry.id   AF-A0A7Y9U4X0-F1
#
_cell.length_a   1.000
_cell.length_b   1.000
_cell.length_c   1.000
_cell.angle_alpha   90.00
_cell.angle_beta   90.00
_cell.angle_gamma   90.00
#
_symmetry.space_group_name_H-M   'P 1'
#
loop_
_entity.id
_entity.type
_entity.pdbx_description
1 polymer ?
#
loop_
_entity_poly.entity_id
_entity_poly.type
_entity_poly.pdbx_seq_one_letter_code
_entity_poly.pdbx_strand_id
1 'polypeptide(L)' 'MRINLSQSRLSKLEQNPGAMTVEQLLALCGSLGLDLTLQVRGTDEPATPAEW' A
#
# COMPACT_ATOMS: atom_id res chain seq x y z
N MET A 1 -4.07 -15.76 -1.04
CA MET A 1 -2.79 -15.20 -0.53
C MET A 1 -2.94 -14.88 0.94
N ARG A 2 -2.11 -15.46 1.82
CA ARG A 2 -1.98 -15.00 3.20
C ARG A 2 -1.00 -13.83 3.19
N ILE A 3 -1.52 -12.61 3.03
CA ILE A 3 -0.82 -11.41 3.48
C ILE A 3 -0.30 -11.70 4.90
N ASN A 4 1.00 -11.50 5.14
CA ASN A 4 1.62 -11.73 6.45
C ASN A 4 1.17 -10.69 7.51
N LEU A 5 0.01 -10.05 7.31
CA LEU A 5 -0.68 -9.25 8.30
C LEU A 5 -1.71 -10.11 9.01
N SER A 6 -1.64 -10.11 10.34
CA SER A 6 -2.76 -10.58 11.15
C SER A 6 -4.02 -9.77 10.82
N GLN A 7 -5.19 -10.41 10.83
CA GLN A 7 -6.49 -9.76 10.59
C GLN A 7 -6.69 -8.48 11.42
N SER A 8 -6.18 -8.46 12.66
CA SER A 8 -6.22 -7.28 13.53
C SER A 8 -5.39 -6.10 13.02
N ARG A 9 -4.27 -6.36 12.33
CA ARG A 9 -3.44 -5.31 11.70
C ARG A 9 -4.12 -4.77 10.45
N LEU A 10 -4.73 -5.65 9.66
CA LEU A 10 -5.51 -5.25 8.49
C LEU A 10 -6.71 -4.40 8.91
N SER A 11 -7.48 -4.84 9.90
CA SER A 11 -8.66 -4.11 10.37
C SER A 11 -8.31 -2.74 10.97
N LYS A 12 -7.13 -2.59 11.61
CA LYS A 12 -6.63 -1.28 12.07
C LYS A 12 -6.21 -0.38 10.91
N LEU A 13 -5.61 -0.96 9.86
CA LEU A 13 -5.25 -0.22 8.65
C LEU A 13 -6.49 0.28 7.91
N GLU A 14 -7.53 -0.56 7.80
CA GLU A 14 -8.82 -0.22 7.21
C GLU A 14 -9.53 0.90 7.99
N GLN A 15 -9.44 0.88 9.33
CA GLN A 15 -10.05 1.90 10.19
C GLN A 15 -9.23 3.20 10.25
N ASN A 16 -7.91 3.13 10.14
CA ASN A 16 -7.03 4.29 10.24
C ASN A 16 -5.78 4.15 9.36
N PRO A 17 -5.88 4.42 8.05
CA PRO A 17 -4.76 4.27 7.13
C PRO A 17 -3.59 5.21 7.44
N GLY A 18 -3.87 6.36 8.06
CA GLY A 18 -2.84 7.33 8.47
C GLY A 18 -1.96 6.90 9.65
N ALA A 19 -2.32 5.83 10.38
CA ALA A 19 -1.50 5.28 11.44
C ALA A 19 -0.39 4.34 10.95
N MET A 20 -0.39 3.99 9.65
CA MET A 20 0.65 3.14 9.07
C MET A 20 1.93 3.95 8.85
N THR A 21 3.04 3.46 9.40
CA THR A 21 4.35 4.06 9.12
C THR A 21 4.82 3.68 7.71
N VAL A 22 5.70 4.50 7.15
CA VAL A 22 6.31 4.25 5.83
C VAL A 22 7.07 2.92 5.81
N GLU A 23 7.74 2.55 6.91
CA GLU A 23 8.44 1.27 7.03
C GLU A 23 7.49 0.07 6.93
N GLN A 24 6.32 0.17 7.57
CA GLN A 24 5.31 -0.89 7.50
C GLN A 24 4.70 -1.00 6.11
N LEU A 25 4.50 0.13 5.41
CA LEU A 25 4.06 0.14 4.02
C LEU A 25 5.08 -0.58 3.12
N LEU A 26 6.37 -0.23 3.23
CA LEU A 26 7.44 -0.84 2.43
C LEU A 26 7.58 -2.35 2.72
N ALA A 27 7.50 -2.75 3.98
CA ALA A 27 7.52 -4.16 4.38
C ALA A 27 6.31 -4.93 3.81
N LEU A 28 5.13 -4.31 3.77
CA LEU A 28 3.93 -4.88 3.17
C LEU A 28 4.12 -5.08 1.67
N CYS A 29 4.60 -4.06 0.96
CA CYS A 29 4.84 -4.12 -0.48
C CYS A 29 5.87 -5.21 -0.82
N GLY A 30 6.96 -5.30 -0.07
CA GLY A 30 7.94 -6.39 -0.21
C GLY A 30 7.34 -7.78 0.05
N SER A 31 6.45 -7.93 1.03
CA SER A 31 5.79 -9.21 1.33
C SER A 31 4.80 -9.65 0.25
N LEU A 32 4.26 -8.70 -0.52
CA LEU A 32 3.28 -8.91 -1.59
C LEU A 32 3.91 -8.95 -2.98
N GLY A 33 5.21 -8.62 -3.10
CA GLY A 33 5.89 -8.48 -4.39
C GLY A 33 5.44 -7.24 -5.17
N LEU A 34 4.98 -6.19 -4.48
CA LEU A 34 4.55 -4.93 -5.08
C LEU A 34 5.72 -3.95 -5.22
N ASP A 35 5.73 -3.19 -6.31
CA ASP A 35 6.65 -2.07 -6.53
C ASP A 35 5.98 -0.73 -6.16
N LEU A 36 6.77 0.24 -5.70
CA LEU A 36 6.31 1.62 -5.48
C LEU A 36 7.05 2.57 -6.41
N THR A 37 6.27 3.33 -7.17
CA THR A 37 6.76 4.46 -7.97
C THR A 37 6.29 5.78 -7.36
N LEU A 38 7.22 6.72 -7.18
CA LEU A 38 6.89 8.10 -6.79
C LEU A 38 6.57 8.91 -8.05
N GLN A 39 5.38 9.49 -8.11
CA GLN A 39 5.00 10.39 -9.19
C GLN A 39 5.26 11.85 -8.81
N VAL A 40 5.63 12.65 -9.81
CA VAL A 40 5.79 14.10 -9.64
C VAL A 40 4.41 14.72 -9.43
N ARG A 41 4.26 15.49 -8.34
CA ARG A 41 3.02 16.19 -8.01
C ARG A 41 2.73 17.25 -9.07
N GLY A 42 1.57 17.18 -9.72
CA GLY A 42 1.13 18.12 -10.75
C GLY A 42 1.23 17.59 -12.19
N THR A 43 1.79 16.40 -12.38
CA THR A 43 1.60 15.61 -13.60
C THR A 43 0.30 14.83 -13.43
N ASP A 44 -0.79 15.40 -13.91
CA ASP A 44 -2.11 14.74 -14.04
C ASP A 44 -2.04 13.74 -15.20
N GLU A 45 -1.09 12.81 -15.15
CA GLU A 45 -1.15 11.64 -16.02
C GLU A 45 -2.12 10.67 -15.34
N PRO A 46 -3.23 10.28 -16.00
CA PRO A 46 -4.16 9.34 -15.42
C PRO A 46 -3.37 8.09 -15.06
N ALA A 47 -3.33 7.75 -13.77
CA ALA A 47 -2.81 6.47 -13.33
C ALA A 47 -3.53 5.43 -14.19
N THR A 48 -2.79 4.73 -15.06
CA THR A 48 -3.32 3.62 -15.84
C THR A 48 -4.14 2.80 -14.87
N PRO A 49 -5.46 2.61 -15.13
CA PRO A 49 -6.29 1.89 -14.19
C PRO A 49 -5.59 0.57 -13.92
N ALA A 50 -5.25 0.33 -12.66
CA ALA A 50 -4.76 -0.97 -12.24
C ALA A 50 -5.93 -1.92 -12.51
N GLU A 51 -5.88 -2.58 -13.65
CA GLU A 51 -6.84 -3.62 -14.02
C GLU A 51 -6.53 -4.81 -13.11
N TRP A 52 -7.41 -5.02 -12.13
CA TRP A 52 -7.40 -6.15 -11.19
C TRP A 52 -8.06 -7.38 -11.82
#